data_AF-A0A7W0X189-F1
#
_entry.id   AF-A0A7W0X189-F1
#
_cell.length_a   1.000
_cell.length_b   1.000
_cell.length_c   1.000
_cell.angle_alpha   90.00
_cell.angle_beta   90.00
_cell.angle_gamma   90.00
#
_symmetry.space_group_name_H-M   'P 1'
#
loop_
_entity.id
_entity.type
_entity.pdbx_description
1 polymer ?
#
loop_
_entity_poly.entity_id
_entity_poly.type
_entity_poly.pdbx_seq_one_letter_code
_entity_poly.pdbx_strand_id
1 'polypeptide(L)'
;MKQFVSSRVKRYLIAGLLVWVPLGITIWVLHFLLSTLDQTLLVLPESVRPEALFGFSIPGIGVVIAFLILVITGALATNFLGARLIRFWEGVFGRIPVVKSIYSSVKQVSDTLLSDTGNAFRKALLVEFPHEGSWTIAF
;
A
#
# COMPACT_ATOMS: atom_id res chain seq x y z
N MET A 1 -10.18 43.66 29.89
CA MET A 1 -11.20 43.09 28.97
C MET A 1 -10.63 42.43 27.70
N LYS A 2 -9.54 42.95 27.09
CA LYS A 2 -8.95 42.36 25.86
C LYS A 2 -8.42 40.92 25.98
N GLN A 3 -7.88 40.52 27.13
CA GLN A 3 -7.37 39.14 27.34
C GLN A 3 -8.48 38.07 27.40
N PHE A 4 -9.67 38.41 27.88
CA PHE A 4 -10.81 37.46 28.01
C PHE A 4 -11.55 37.20 26.68
N VAL A 5 -11.51 38.14 25.74
CA VAL A 5 -12.11 37.97 24.41
C VAL A 5 -11.18 37.14 23.51
N SER A 6 -9.87 37.35 23.63
CA SER A 6 -8.84 36.59 22.89
C SER A 6 -8.89 35.08 23.19
N SER A 7 -9.11 34.69 24.46
CA SER A 7 -9.19 33.27 24.83
C SER A 7 -10.42 32.56 24.28
N ARG A 8 -11.59 33.22 24.21
CA ARG A 8 -12.81 32.64 23.65
C ARG A 8 -12.70 32.46 22.14
N VAL A 9 -12.25 33.50 21.41
CA VAL A 9 -12.06 33.42 19.96
C VAL A 9 -11.04 32.35 19.58
N LYS A 10 -9.91 32.27 20.30
CA LYS A 10 -8.89 31.23 20.11
C LYS A 10 -9.48 29.81 20.30
N ARG A 11 -10.34 29.62 21.31
CA ARG A 11 -11.00 28.33 21.55
C ARG A 11 -11.95 27.93 20.42
N TYR A 12 -12.73 28.87 19.87
CA TYR A 12 -13.59 28.61 18.71
C TYR A 12 -12.79 28.33 17.44
N LEU A 13 -11.66 29.03 17.22
CA LEU A 13 -10.77 28.77 16.10
C LEU A 13 -10.09 27.40 16.20
N ILE A 14 -9.60 27.02 17.38
CA ILE A 14 -9.01 25.69 17.61
C ILE A 14 -10.07 24.61 17.41
N ALA A 15 -11.28 24.79 17.94
CA ALA A 15 -12.37 23.83 17.75
C ALA A 15 -12.76 23.70 16.27
N GLY A 16 -12.89 24.81 15.55
CA GLY A 16 -13.16 24.81 14.12
C GLY A 16 -12.04 24.14 13.32
N LEU A 17 -10.78 24.46 13.63
CA LEU A 17 -9.63 23.83 13.01
C LEU A 17 -9.61 22.32 13.28
N LEU A 18 -9.90 21.89 14.51
CA LEU A 18 -9.92 20.47 14.87
C LEU A 18 -10.99 19.67 14.09
N VAL A 19 -12.09 20.31 13.71
CA VAL A 19 -13.14 19.73 12.86
C VAL A 19 -12.73 19.71 11.39
N TRP A 20 -12.12 20.79 10.89
CA TRP A 20 -11.78 20.94 9.47
C TRP A 20 -10.48 20.24 9.07
N VAL A 21 -9.50 20.13 9.96
CA VAL A 21 -8.21 19.46 9.71
C VAL A 21 -8.38 18.03 9.19
N PRO A 22 -9.15 17.13 9.84
CA PRO A 22 -9.30 15.77 9.34
C PRO A 22 -9.97 15.72 7.95
N LEU A 23 -10.94 16.60 7.67
CA LEU A 23 -11.57 16.70 6.34
C LEU A 23 -10.59 17.24 5.29
N GLY A 24 -9.77 18.23 5.64
CA GLY A 24 -8.73 18.75 4.76
C GLY A 24 -7.68 17.69 4.45
N ILE A 25 -7.28 16.89 5.45
CA ILE A 25 -6.33 15.79 5.28
C ILE A 25 -6.92 14.71 4.37
N THR A 26 -8.19 14.31 4.55
CA THR A 26 -8.79 13.29 3.68
C THR A 26 -8.88 13.75 2.24
N ILE A 27 -9.30 14.99 2.00
CA ILE A 27 -9.33 15.59 0.66
C ILE A 27 -7.92 15.66 0.06
N TRP A 28 -6.92 16.07 0.85
CA TRP A 28 -5.54 16.16 0.40
C TRP A 28 -4.95 14.80 0.05
N VAL A 29 -5.14 13.78 0.90
CA VAL A 29 -4.70 12.39 0.64
C VAL A 29 -5.40 11.85 -0.60
N LEU A 30 -6.70 12.08 -0.74
CA LEU A 30 -7.45 11.63 -1.91
C LEU A 30 -6.89 12.30 -3.17
N HIS A 31 -6.73 13.62 -3.16
CA HIS A 31 -6.14 14.34 -4.28
C HIS A 31 -4.73 13.86 -4.62
N PHE A 32 -3.88 13.61 -3.63
CA PHE A 32 -2.53 13.05 -3.82
C PHE A 32 -2.55 11.66 -4.47
N LEU A 33 -3.44 10.77 -4.00
CA LEU A 33 -3.59 9.44 -4.59
C LEU A 33 -4.13 9.53 -6.01
N LEU A 34 -5.18 10.32 -6.23
CA LEU A 34 -5.78 10.53 -7.56
C LEU A 34 -4.75 11.09 -8.54
N SER A 35 -4.01 12.14 -8.16
CA SER A 35 -3.02 12.77 -9.04
C SER A 35 -1.81 11.88 -9.32
N THR A 36 -1.37 11.08 -8.35
CA THR A 36 -0.28 10.11 -8.53
C THR A 36 -0.70 8.99 -9.47
N LEU A 37 -1.95 8.51 -9.36
CA LEU A 37 -2.50 7.51 -10.28
C LEU A 37 -2.71 8.09 -11.69
N ASP A 38 -3.22 9.31 -11.80
CA ASP A 38 -3.37 10.00 -13.09
C ASP A 38 -2.00 10.25 -13.75
N GLN A 39 -0.93 10.52 -12.99
CA GLN A 39 0.43 10.58 -13.54
C GLN A 39 0.91 9.24 -14.12
N THR A 40 0.41 8.11 -13.63
CA THR A 40 0.70 6.80 -14.24
C THR A 40 0.11 6.72 -15.66
N LEU A 41 -0.94 7.50 -15.98
CA LEU A 41 -1.47 7.61 -17.33
C LEU A 41 -0.55 8.35 -18.30
N LEU A 42 0.45 9.11 -17.81
CA LEU A 42 1.48 9.71 -18.67
C LEU A 42 2.50 8.69 -19.18
N VAL A 43 2.55 7.49 -18.57
CA VAL A 43 3.36 6.37 -19.07
C VAL A 43 2.69 5.70 -20.29
N LEU A 44 1.39 5.91 -20.50
CA LEU A 44 0.66 5.40 -21.65
C LEU A 44 0.91 6.27 -22.90
N PRO A 45 1.12 5.66 -24.09
CA PRO A 45 1.20 6.40 -25.36
C PRO A 45 -0.01 7.32 -25.57
N GLU A 46 0.17 8.47 -26.22
CA GLU A 46 -0.91 9.47 -26.37
C GLU A 46 -2.21 8.90 -26.98
N SER A 47 -2.13 7.84 -27.78
CA SER A 47 -3.27 7.18 -28.42
C SER A 47 -4.21 6.41 -27.48
N VAL A 48 -3.77 6.06 -26.27
CA VAL A 48 -4.57 5.34 -25.26
C VAL A 48 -4.95 6.21 -24.07
N ARG A 49 -4.66 7.52 -24.13
CA ARG A 49 -5.07 8.46 -23.09
C ARG A 49 -6.59 8.72 -23.19
N PRO A 50 -7.31 8.81 -22.06
CA PRO A 50 -8.74 9.11 -22.05
C PRO A 50 -9.07 10.43 -22.76
N GLU A 51 -8.14 11.40 -22.71
CA GLU A 51 -8.18 12.69 -23.41
C GLU A 51 -8.28 12.52 -24.94
N ALA A 52 -7.55 11.56 -25.51
CA ALA A 52 -7.53 11.28 -26.94
C ALA A 52 -8.74 10.44 -27.41
N LEU A 53 -9.33 9.64 -26.52
CA LEU A 53 -10.47 8.77 -26.83
C LEU A 53 -11.83 9.47 -26.61
N PHE A 54 -11.95 10.34 -25.61
CA PHE A 54 -13.22 10.95 -25.20
C PHE A 54 -13.26 12.48 -25.39
N GLY A 55 -12.13 13.15 -25.64
CA GLY A 55 -12.09 14.60 -25.88
C GLY A 55 -12.30 15.48 -24.64
N PHE A 56 -12.50 14.88 -23.46
CA PHE A 56 -12.56 15.57 -22.17
C PHE A 56 -11.94 14.72 -21.06
N SER A 57 -11.23 15.36 -20.12
CA SER A 57 -10.66 14.70 -18.95
C SER A 57 -11.74 14.49 -17.90
N ILE A 58 -12.12 13.24 -17.61
CA ILE A 58 -13.00 12.92 -16.47
C ILE A 58 -12.12 12.68 -15.22
N PRO A 59 -12.21 13.54 -14.18
CA PRO A 59 -11.46 13.34 -12.95
C PRO A 59 -11.82 11.99 -12.31
N GLY A 60 -10.82 11.19 -11.94
CA GLY A 60 -11.02 9.89 -11.28
C GLY A 60 -10.96 8.67 -12.20
N ILE A 61 -10.84 8.84 -13.53
CA ILE A 61 -10.57 7.71 -14.46
C ILE A 61 -9.29 6.97 -14.09
N GLY A 62 -8.24 7.67 -13.64
CA GLY A 62 -6.98 7.03 -13.21
C GLY A 62 -7.19 6.02 -12.10
N VAL A 63 -8.19 6.20 -11.22
CA VAL A 63 -8.53 5.21 -10.18
C VAL A 63 -9.09 3.94 -10.79
N VAL A 64 -10.02 4.08 -11.74
CA VAL A 64 -10.66 2.93 -12.40
C VAL A 64 -9.61 2.15 -13.19
N ILE A 65 -8.73 2.86 -13.90
CA ILE A 65 -7.64 2.24 -14.65
C ILE A 65 -6.63 1.57 -13.71
N ALA A 66 -6.20 2.24 -12.64
CA ALA A 66 -5.29 1.66 -11.66
C ALA A 66 -5.90 0.43 -10.99
N PHE A 67 -7.19 0.48 -10.62
CA PHE A 67 -7.92 -0.66 -10.09
C PHE A 67 -7.96 -1.82 -11.08
N LEU A 68 -8.26 -1.55 -12.35
CA LEU A 68 -8.27 -2.56 -13.40
C LEU A 68 -6.89 -3.22 -13.56
N ILE A 69 -5.82 -2.41 -13.59
CA ILE A 69 -4.44 -2.89 -13.66
C ILE A 69 -4.11 -3.76 -12.45
N LEU A 70 -4.48 -3.35 -11.23
CA LEU A 70 -4.27 -4.14 -10.02
C LEU A 70 -4.99 -5.49 -10.08
N VAL A 71 -6.24 -5.51 -10.53
CA VAL A 71 -7.01 -6.76 -10.67
C VAL A 71 -6.40 -7.67 -11.72
N ILE A 72 -6.03 -7.14 -12.90
CA ILE A 72 -5.42 -7.91 -13.98
C ILE A 72 -4.06 -8.47 -13.55
N THR A 73 -3.20 -7.63 -12.95
CA THR A 73 -1.87 -8.06 -12.49
C THR A 73 -1.98 -9.08 -11.36
N GLY A 74 -2.93 -8.91 -10.43
CA GLY A 74 -3.23 -9.89 -9.40
C GLY A 74 -3.72 -11.22 -9.96
N ALA A 75 -4.65 -11.19 -10.92
CA ALA A 75 -5.15 -12.40 -11.59
C ALA A 75 -4.06 -13.11 -12.41
N LEU A 76 -3.16 -12.36 -13.04
CA LEU A 76 -1.99 -12.93 -13.69
C LEU A 76 -1.05 -13.56 -12.67
N ALA A 77 -0.75 -12.87 -11.58
CA ALA A 77 0.15 -13.34 -10.52
C ALA A 77 -0.31 -14.65 -9.87
N THR A 78 -1.62 -14.85 -9.70
CA THR A 78 -2.19 -16.10 -9.17
C THR A 78 -2.22 -17.24 -10.19
N ASN A 79 -2.10 -16.95 -11.48
CA ASN A 79 -2.06 -17.97 -12.52
C ASN A 79 -0.65 -18.54 -12.73
N PHE A 80 -0.57 -19.79 -13.20
CA PHE A 80 0.71 -20.49 -13.41
C PHE A 80 1.69 -19.71 -14.32
N LEU A 81 1.16 -19.06 -15.35
CA LEU A 81 1.95 -18.25 -16.28
C LEU A 81 2.54 -17.00 -15.61
N GLY A 82 1.75 -16.28 -14.80
CA GLY A 82 2.26 -15.09 -14.12
C GLY A 82 3.20 -15.44 -12.97
N ALA A 83 2.96 -16.52 -12.24
CA ALA A 83 3.92 -17.03 -11.26
C ALA A 83 5.28 -17.36 -11.91
N ARG A 84 5.29 -17.90 -13.13
CA ARG A 84 6.53 -18.15 -13.89
C ARG A 84 7.18 -16.85 -14.38
N LEU A 85 6.39 -15.88 -14.83
CA LEU A 85 6.87 -14.57 -15.28
C LEU A 85 7.51 -13.79 -14.12
N ILE A 86 6.88 -13.77 -12.94
CA ILE A 86 7.42 -13.11 -11.74
C ILE A 86 8.79 -13.70 -11.37
N ARG A 87 8.92 -15.03 -11.31
CA ARG A 87 10.21 -15.69 -11.04
C ARG A 87 11.28 -15.37 -12.08
N PHE A 88 10.89 -15.22 -13.35
CA PHE A 88 11.81 -14.79 -14.41
C PHE A 88 12.31 -13.36 -14.15
N TRP A 89 11.42 -12.43 -13.84
CA TRP A 89 11.78 -11.05 -13.51
C TRP A 89 12.66 -10.94 -12.27
N GLU A 90 12.36 -11.71 -11.22
CA GLU A 90 13.21 -11.82 -10.02
C GLU A 90 14.63 -12.28 -10.37
N GLY A 91 14.76 -13.25 -11.28
CA GLY A 91 16.06 -13.71 -11.78
C GLY A 91 16.82 -12.64 -12.58
N VAL A 92 16.11 -11.80 -13.33
CA VAL A 92 16.70 -10.67 -14.08
C VAL A 92 17.17 -9.57 -13.12
N PHE A 93 16.30 -9.13 -12.21
CA PHE A 93 16.63 -8.08 -11.22
C PHE A 93 17.67 -8.56 -10.20
N GLY A 94 17.68 -9.86 -9.89
CA GLY A 94 18.65 -10.50 -9.01
C GLY A 94 20.11 -10.41 -9.47
N ARG A 95 20.36 -10.01 -10.72
CA ARG A 95 21.72 -9.81 -11.28
C ARG A 95 22.27 -8.41 -11.03
N ILE A 96 21.43 -7.44 -10.64
CA ILE A 96 21.84 -6.06 -10.37
C ILE A 96 21.85 -5.86 -8.84
N PRO A 97 23.04 -5.76 -8.20
CA PRO A 97 23.17 -5.82 -6.73
C PRO A 97 22.28 -4.82 -5.97
N VAL A 98 22.20 -3.58 -6.46
CA VAL A 98 21.42 -2.51 -5.82
C VAL A 98 19.92 -2.74 -5.98
N VAL A 99 19.47 -3.09 -7.19
CA VAL A 99 18.05 -3.31 -7.49
C VAL A 99 17.51 -4.54 -6.75
N LYS A 100 18.32 -5.61 -6.67
CA LYS A 100 17.97 -6.83 -5.92
C LYS A 100 17.64 -6.52 -4.47
N SER A 101 18.50 -5.75 -3.77
CA SER A 101 18.33 -5.44 -2.35
C SER A 101 17.06 -4.63 -2.06
N ILE A 102 16.72 -3.67 -2.93
CA ILE A 102 15.50 -2.87 -2.80
C ILE A 102 14.27 -3.75 -3.06
N TYR A 103 14.26 -4.49 -4.17
CA TYR A 103 13.15 -5.36 -4.54
C TYR A 103 12.88 -6.43 -3.47
N SER A 104 13.92 -7.11 -2.99
CA SER A 104 13.79 -8.17 -2.00
C SER A 104 13.28 -7.65 -0.66
N SER A 105 13.71 -6.46 -0.22
CA SER A 105 13.27 -5.86 1.04
C SER A 105 11.78 -5.52 1.01
N VAL A 106 11.32 -4.90 -0.08
CA VAL A 106 9.90 -4.56 -0.25
C VAL A 106 9.06 -5.84 -0.33
N LYS A 107 9.51 -6.82 -1.14
CA LYS A 107 8.82 -8.11 -1.27
C LYS A 107 8.71 -8.85 0.06
N GLN A 108 9.77 -8.88 0.86
CA GLN A 108 9.77 -9.55 2.15
C GLN A 108 8.75 -8.93 3.12
N VAL A 109 8.65 -7.60 3.16
CA VAL A 109 7.66 -6.89 3.97
C VAL A 109 6.25 -7.23 3.48
N SER A 110 6.01 -7.18 2.17
CA SER A 110 4.72 -7.56 1.58
C SER A 110 4.35 -9.01 1.87
N ASP A 111 5.25 -9.97 1.64
CA ASP A 111 5.04 -11.39 1.90
C ASP A 111 4.73 -11.65 3.38
N THR A 112 5.34 -10.91 4.31
CA THR A 112 5.07 -11.03 5.74
C THR A 112 3.68 -10.48 6.10
N LEU A 113 3.33 -9.30 5.59
CA LEU A 113 2.03 -8.67 5.86
C LEU A 113 0.85 -9.41 5.22
N LEU A 114 1.09 -10.07 4.08
CA LEU A 114 0.11 -10.83 3.32
C LEU A 114 0.15 -12.33 3.60
N SER A 115 1.16 -12.82 4.34
CA SER A 115 1.16 -14.20 4.83
C SER A 115 -0.03 -14.38 5.77
N ASP A 116 -0.77 -15.48 5.58
CA ASP A 116 -1.87 -15.83 6.47
C ASP A 116 -1.34 -15.99 7.91
N THR A 117 -1.42 -14.91 8.70
CA THR A 117 -1.05 -14.84 10.12
C THR A 117 -1.80 -15.90 10.96
N GLY A 118 -2.83 -16.54 10.39
CA GLY A 118 -3.72 -17.48 11.07
C GLY A 118 -3.17 -18.89 11.36
N ASN A 119 -1.97 -19.25 10.90
CA ASN A 119 -1.38 -20.59 11.12
C ASN A 119 -0.09 -20.61 11.98
N ALA A 120 0.49 -19.46 12.31
CA ALA A 120 1.56 -19.42 13.30
C ALA A 120 0.95 -19.64 14.70
N PHE A 121 1.52 -20.54 15.51
CA PHE A 121 1.14 -20.79 16.92
C PHE A 121 -0.10 -21.67 17.20
N ARG A 122 -0.59 -22.48 16.25
CA ARG A 122 -1.71 -23.41 16.56
C ARG A 122 -1.31 -24.70 17.29
N LYS A 123 -0.02 -25.07 17.29
CA LYS A 123 0.45 -26.32 17.91
C LYS A 123 1.41 -26.03 19.04
N ALA A 124 0.89 -26.10 20.26
CA ALA A 124 1.72 -26.19 21.45
C ALA A 124 2.49 -27.52 21.40
N LEU A 125 3.81 -27.44 21.48
CA LEU A 125 4.73 -28.57 21.54
C LEU A 125 5.36 -28.59 22.93
N LEU A 126 5.48 -29.78 23.52
CA LEU A 126 6.25 -29.97 24.74
C LEU A 126 7.69 -30.28 24.33
N VAL A 127 8.64 -29.43 24.73
CA VAL A 127 10.06 -29.59 24.42
C VAL A 127 10.87 -29.69 25.70
N GLU A 128 11.86 -30.56 25.69
CA GLU A 128 12.75 -30.78 26.82
C GLU A 128 13.82 -29.67 26.87
N PHE A 129 13.76 -28.82 27.88
CA PHE A 129 14.67 -27.68 28.06
C PHE A 129 14.62 -27.18 29.51
N PRO A 130 15.76 -26.82 30.15
CA PRO A 130 17.12 -26.83 29.61
C PRO A 130 17.90 -28.13 29.82
N HIS A 131 17.39 -29.09 30.59
CA HIS A 131 18.05 -30.37 30.87
C HIS A 131 17.04 -31.53 30.89
N GLU A 132 17.56 -32.75 30.84
CA GLU A 132 16.75 -33.97 30.86
C GLU A 132 15.75 -33.98 32.03
N GLY A 133 14.52 -34.38 31.75
CA GLY A 133 13.38 -34.38 32.66
C GLY A 133 12.67 -33.03 32.82
N SER A 134 13.17 -31.94 32.23
CA SER A 134 12.54 -30.61 32.32
C SER A 134 11.80 -30.27 31.03
N TRP A 135 10.48 -30.13 31.11
CA TRP A 135 9.62 -29.91 29.94
C TRP A 135 9.03 -28.51 29.95
N THR A 136 9.08 -27.82 28.81
CA THR A 136 8.47 -26.50 28.60
C THR A 136 7.55 -26.50 27.39
N ILE A 137 6.63 -25.52 27.35
CA ILE A 137 5.69 -25.33 26.25
C ILE A 137 6.31 -24.38 25.23
N ALA A 138 6.40 -24.83 23.98
CA ALA A 138 6.74 -24.03 22.81
C ALA A 138 5.50 -23.88 21.90
N PHE A 139 5.45 -22.80 21.12
CA PHE A 139 4.35 -22.49 20.20
C PHE A 139 4.85 -22.24 18.78
#